data_AF-A0A445J943-F1
#
_entry.id   AF-A0A445J943-F1
#
_cell.length_a   1.000
_cell.length_b   1.000
_cell.length_c   1.000
_cell.angle_alpha   90.00
_cell.angle_beta   90.00
_cell.angle_gamma   90.00
#
_symmetry.space_group_name_H-M   'P 1'
#
loop_
_entity.id
_entity.type
_entity.pdbx_description
1 polymer ?
#
loop_
_entity_poly.entity_id
_entity_poly.type
_entity_poly.pdbx_seq_one_letter_code
_entity_poly.pdbx_strand_id
1 'polypeptide(L)'
;MGVSNNITAVLNLIATLASIPIIASGIWLASKPDNECVANFRWPIVIIGILILLVSLAGFVGAYWNKQGLLALYLFCMALLIALLLLVLVFAFVVTRPDGAYDVPGRGYKEYRLHGFSSWLRNHVTGSGSWQKIRPCLAASDVCSKLTQDYITADQFFNSHISPLQSGCCKPPTACGYNYVNPILWTNPVNPMADSDCYLWNNDQNQLCYNCNACKAGLLGNLRKEWRKANIILIVAVVVLIWVYVIACSAFRNAQTENLFDRYKQGWV
;
A
#
# COMPACT_ATOMS: atom_id res chain seq x y z
N MET A 1 27.21 -0.18 -33.94
CA MET A 1 25.80 0.28 -33.96
C MET A 1 24.77 -0.77 -33.51
N GLY A 2 25.00 -2.09 -33.67
CA GLY A 2 24.02 -3.13 -33.29
C GLY A 2 23.92 -3.46 -31.79
N VAL A 3 25.02 -3.32 -31.02
CA VAL A 3 25.04 -3.71 -29.60
C VAL A 3 24.37 -2.67 -28.70
N SER A 4 24.56 -1.37 -28.97
CA SER A 4 23.96 -0.28 -28.18
C SER A 4 22.43 -0.24 -28.29
N ASN A 5 21.89 -0.48 -29.49
CA ASN A 5 20.44 -0.50 -29.72
C ASN A 5 19.75 -1.70 -29.05
N ASN A 6 20.43 -2.85 -29.02
CA ASN A 6 19.92 -4.03 -28.30
C ASN A 6 19.94 -3.81 -26.78
N ILE A 7 20.97 -3.15 -26.24
CA ILE A 7 21.04 -2.86 -24.80
C ILE A 7 19.92 -1.90 -24.37
N THR A 8 19.68 -0.81 -25.11
CA THR A 8 18.56 0.10 -24.81
C THR A 8 17.20 -0.56 -24.96
N ALA A 9 17.01 -1.42 -25.97
CA ALA A 9 15.77 -2.18 -26.13
C ALA A 9 15.53 -3.14 -24.95
N VAL A 10 16.56 -3.85 -24.49
CA VAL A 10 16.46 -4.76 -23.33
C VAL A 10 16.21 -3.98 -22.04
N LEU A 11 16.88 -2.85 -21.81
CA LEU A 11 16.67 -2.02 -20.62
C LEU A 11 15.25 -1.46 -20.55
N ASN A 12 14.70 -1.00 -21.68
CA ASN A 12 13.31 -0.55 -21.74
C ASN A 12 12.31 -1.70 -21.57
N LEU A 13 12.61 -2.90 -22.08
CA LEU A 13 11.79 -4.09 -21.85
C LEU A 13 11.79 -4.50 -20.37
N ILE A 14 12.92 -4.39 -19.67
CA ILE A 14 12.97 -4.64 -18.22
C ILE A 14 12.18 -3.58 -17.47
N ALA A 15 12.29 -2.31 -17.86
CA ALA A 15 11.53 -1.22 -17.24
C ALA A 15 10.01 -1.35 -17.45
N THR A 16 9.55 -1.78 -18.63
CA THR A 16 8.13 -2.08 -18.89
C THR A 16 7.68 -3.30 -18.09
N LEU A 17 8.47 -4.36 -18.01
CA LEU A 17 8.15 -5.53 -17.18
C LEU A 17 8.07 -5.17 -15.69
N ALA A 18 8.88 -4.23 -15.20
CA ALA A 18 8.84 -3.75 -13.83
C ALA A 18 7.61 -2.85 -13.53
N SER A 19 7.01 -2.21 -14.55
CA SER A 19 5.81 -1.39 -14.36
C SER A 19 4.55 -2.22 -14.17
N ILE A 20 4.47 -3.40 -14.81
CA ILE A 20 3.35 -4.34 -14.70
C ILE A 20 3.03 -4.72 -13.25
N PRO A 21 3.98 -5.23 -12.43
CA PRO A 21 3.69 -5.58 -11.04
C PRO A 21 3.36 -4.36 -10.18
N ILE A 22 3.90 -3.17 -10.48
CA ILE A 22 3.54 -1.94 -9.77
C ILE A 22 2.07 -1.60 -10.04
N ILE A 23 1.67 -1.56 -11.31
CA ILE A 23 0.29 -1.26 -11.71
C ILE A 23 -0.67 -2.33 -11.19
N ALA A 24 -0.31 -3.61 -11.32
CA ALA A 24 -1.09 -4.73 -10.82
C ALA A 24 -1.25 -4.68 -9.30
N SER A 25 -0.19 -4.33 -8.55
CA SER A 25 -0.27 -4.16 -7.10
C SER A 25 -1.18 -2.98 -6.71
N GLY A 26 -1.15 -1.88 -7.47
CA GLY A 26 -2.03 -0.73 -7.28
C GLY A 26 -3.50 -1.08 -7.54
N ILE A 27 -3.79 -1.82 -8.62
CA ILE A 27 -5.14 -2.30 -8.94
C ILE A 27 -5.62 -3.32 -7.90
N TRP A 28 -4.78 -4.27 -7.51
CA TRP A 28 -5.09 -5.28 -6.50
C TRP A 28 -5.39 -4.64 -5.14
N LEU A 29 -4.61 -3.62 -4.75
CA LEU A 29 -4.87 -2.86 -3.53
C LEU A 29 -6.18 -2.09 -3.64
N ALA A 30 -6.56 -1.62 -4.83
CA ALA A 30 -7.81 -0.91 -5.07
C ALA A 30 -9.05 -1.83 -5.13
N SER A 31 -8.88 -3.10 -5.52
CA SER A 31 -9.96 -4.09 -5.61
C SER A 31 -10.22 -4.84 -4.31
N LYS A 32 -9.55 -4.47 -3.21
CA LYS A 32 -9.82 -5.04 -1.89
C LYS A 32 -11.09 -4.40 -1.34
N PRO A 33 -12.09 -5.18 -0.89
CA PRO A 33 -13.43 -4.67 -0.57
C PRO A 33 -13.41 -3.60 0.55
N ASP A 34 -12.46 -3.67 1.47
CA ASP A 34 -12.25 -2.68 2.52
C ASP A 34 -11.53 -1.41 2.02
N ASN A 35 -10.69 -1.54 0.99
CA ASN A 35 -10.02 -0.40 0.35
C ASN A 35 -10.92 0.29 -0.67
N GLU A 36 -11.90 -0.42 -1.26
CA GLU A 36 -12.95 0.17 -2.09
C GLU A 36 -13.75 1.21 -1.33
N CYS A 37 -13.98 0.99 -0.03
CA CYS A 37 -14.60 1.97 0.86
C CYS A 37 -13.75 3.25 1.05
N VAL A 38 -12.44 3.19 0.79
CA VAL A 38 -11.50 4.31 0.98
C VAL A 38 -10.97 4.80 -0.37
N ALA A 39 -11.85 5.44 -1.15
CA ALA A 39 -11.58 5.87 -2.52
C ALA A 39 -10.37 6.83 -2.70
N ASN A 40 -9.94 7.52 -1.64
CA ASN A 40 -8.96 8.60 -1.73
C ASN A 40 -7.51 8.12 -1.90
N PHE A 41 -7.18 6.89 -1.50
CA PHE A 41 -5.82 6.34 -1.57
C PHE A 41 -5.49 5.60 -2.85
N ARG A 42 -6.48 5.39 -3.73
CA ARG A 42 -6.33 4.68 -5.01
C ARG A 42 -5.53 5.50 -6.03
N TRP A 43 -5.80 6.80 -6.11
CA TRP A 43 -5.28 7.66 -7.16
C TRP A 43 -3.76 7.91 -7.14
N PRO A 44 -3.10 8.11 -5.98
CA PRO A 44 -1.66 8.37 -5.96
C PRO A 44 -0.82 7.24 -6.58
N ILE A 45 -1.14 5.98 -6.25
CA ILE A 45 -0.39 4.81 -6.73
C ILE A 45 -0.64 4.58 -8.23
N VAL A 46 -1.89 4.75 -8.67
CA VAL A 46 -2.25 4.61 -10.09
C VAL A 46 -1.59 5.69 -10.94
N ILE A 47 -1.57 6.94 -10.49
CA ILE A 47 -0.89 8.05 -11.18
C ILE A 47 0.61 7.75 -11.32
N ILE A 48 1.26 7.25 -10.27
CA ILE A 48 2.67 6.84 -10.32
C ILE A 48 2.87 5.72 -11.36
N GLY A 49 2.02 4.70 -11.37
CA GLY A 49 2.07 3.62 -12.37
C GLY A 49 1.95 4.13 -13.81
N ILE A 50 1.06 5.09 -14.07
CA ILE A 50 0.90 5.72 -15.39
C ILE A 50 2.15 6.52 -15.78
N LEU A 51 2.74 7.27 -14.85
CA LEU A 51 3.99 8.00 -15.11
C LEU A 51 5.13 7.04 -15.52
N ILE A 52 5.23 5.88 -14.86
CA ILE A 52 6.21 4.86 -15.23
C ILE A 52 5.97 4.34 -16.65
N LEU A 53 4.72 4.07 -17.02
CA LEU A 53 4.35 3.65 -18.38
C LEU A 53 4.76 4.70 -19.43
N LEU A 54 4.46 5.98 -19.19
CA LEU A 54 4.81 7.06 -20.11
C LEU A 54 6.33 7.20 -20.30
N VAL A 55 7.10 7.11 -19.22
CA VAL A 55 8.57 7.16 -19.29
C VAL A 55 9.12 5.94 -20.04
N SER A 56 8.55 4.76 -19.84
CA SER A 56 8.96 3.54 -20.56
C SER A 56 8.69 3.61 -22.07
N LEU A 57 7.56 4.19 -22.49
CA LEU A 57 7.23 4.42 -23.89
C LEU A 57 8.14 5.46 -24.54
N ALA A 58 8.45 6.55 -23.81
CA ALA A 58 9.42 7.55 -24.26
C ALA A 58 10.82 6.94 -24.47
N GLY A 59 11.21 5.95 -23.64
CA GLY A 59 12.44 5.19 -23.82
C GLY A 59 12.50 4.41 -25.14
N PHE A 60 11.41 3.79 -25.56
CA PHE A 60 11.32 3.06 -26.84
C PHE A 60 11.47 4.00 -28.05
N VAL A 61 10.80 5.16 -28.02
CA VAL A 61 10.95 6.20 -29.06
C VAL A 61 12.37 6.77 -29.06
N GLY A 62 12.96 6.91 -27.87
CA GLY A 62 14.35 7.31 -27.64
C GLY A 62 15.38 6.48 -28.39
N ALA A 63 15.22 5.16 -28.36
CA ALA A 63 16.13 4.21 -29.01
C ALA A 63 16.06 4.26 -30.54
N TYR A 64 14.92 4.65 -31.12
CA TYR A 64 14.73 4.65 -32.58
C TYR A 64 15.41 5.84 -33.27
N TRP A 65 15.53 7.00 -32.59
CA TRP A 65 16.03 8.24 -33.21
C TRP A 65 17.52 8.53 -32.99
N ASN A 66 18.23 7.70 -32.22
CA ASN A 66 19.68 7.75 -31.96
C ASN A 66 20.26 9.18 -31.72
N LYS A 67 19.47 10.08 -31.12
CA LYS A 67 19.90 11.44 -30.80
C LYS A 67 20.41 11.48 -29.36
N GLN A 68 21.66 11.90 -29.18
CA GLN A 68 22.30 12.00 -27.87
C GLN A 68 21.49 12.81 -26.84
N GLY A 69 20.80 13.88 -27.28
CA GLY A 69 19.94 14.68 -26.41
C GLY A 69 18.70 13.93 -25.90
N LEU A 70 18.13 13.02 -26.70
CA LEU A 70 16.95 12.24 -26.32
C LEU A 70 17.30 11.16 -25.28
N LEU A 71 18.50 10.58 -25.40
CA LEU A 71 19.02 9.63 -24.42
C LEU A 71 19.40 10.29 -23.08
N ALA A 72 19.94 11.52 -23.13
CA ALA A 72 20.19 12.32 -21.93
C ALA A 72 18.87 12.71 -21.22
N LEU A 73 17.84 13.11 -21.98
CA LEU A 73 16.50 13.40 -21.44
C LEU A 73 15.87 12.14 -20.81
N TYR A 74 16.02 10.98 -21.44
CA TYR A 74 15.58 9.69 -20.88
C TYR A 74 16.24 9.40 -19.53
N LEU A 75 17.58 9.53 -19.42
CA LEU A 75 18.29 9.33 -18.15
C LEU A 75 17.83 10.30 -17.07
N PHE A 76 17.57 11.57 -17.42
CA PHE A 76 17.03 12.55 -16.48
C PHE A 76 15.64 12.17 -15.98
N CYS A 77 14.72 11.79 -16.87
CA CYS A 77 13.38 11.33 -16.51
C CYS A 77 13.42 10.07 -15.63
N MET A 78 14.30 9.11 -15.93
CA MET A 78 14.49 7.90 -15.11
C MET A 78 15.01 8.24 -13.71
N ALA A 79 15.95 9.16 -13.59
CA ALA A 79 16.46 9.61 -12.29
C ALA A 79 15.36 10.29 -11.45
N LEU A 80 14.57 11.17 -12.06
CA LEU A 80 13.44 11.84 -11.41
C LEU A 80 12.40 10.82 -10.92
N LEU A 81 12.08 9.82 -11.75
CA LEU A 81 11.16 8.74 -11.42
C LEU A 81 11.67 7.92 -10.22
N ILE A 82 12.94 7.51 -10.21
CA ILE A 82 13.54 6.78 -9.08
C ILE A 82 13.46 7.63 -7.80
N ALA A 83 13.77 8.92 -7.88
CA ALA A 83 13.68 9.84 -6.73
C ALA A 83 12.24 9.95 -6.21
N LEU A 84 11.24 10.07 -7.08
CA LEU A 84 9.82 10.07 -6.70
C LEU A 84 9.40 8.75 -6.03
N LEU A 85 9.82 7.61 -6.57
CA LEU A 85 9.53 6.30 -5.98
C LEU A 85 10.16 6.15 -4.60
N LEU A 86 11.41 6.58 -4.42
CA LEU A 86 12.09 6.57 -3.13
C LEU A 86 11.37 7.48 -2.11
N LEU A 87 10.92 8.66 -2.52
CA LEU A 87 10.13 9.56 -1.66
C LEU A 87 8.84 8.87 -1.20
N VAL A 88 8.12 8.23 -2.13
CA VAL A 88 6.89 7.48 -1.81
C VAL A 88 7.17 6.30 -0.89
N LEU A 89 8.26 5.56 -1.10
CA LEU A 89 8.70 4.46 -0.22
C LEU A 89 8.96 4.96 1.20
N VAL A 90 9.72 6.05 1.35
CA VAL A 90 10.04 6.64 2.66
C VAL A 90 8.76 7.12 3.34
N PHE A 91 7.89 7.81 2.61
CA PHE A 91 6.61 8.28 3.12
C PHE A 91 5.73 7.11 3.58
N ALA A 92 5.56 6.08 2.75
CA ALA A 92 4.80 4.89 3.07
C ALA A 92 5.37 4.18 4.32
N PHE A 93 6.70 4.08 4.43
CA PHE A 93 7.34 3.49 5.60
C PHE A 93 7.08 4.29 6.87
N VAL A 94 7.22 5.61 6.84
CA VAL A 94 6.97 6.50 8.00
C VAL A 94 5.51 6.38 8.46
N VAL A 95 4.57 6.44 7.53
CA VAL A 95 3.13 6.39 7.81
C VAL A 95 2.70 5.01 8.32
N THR A 96 3.32 3.93 7.82
CA THR A 96 3.03 2.53 8.19
C THR A 96 4.00 1.96 9.24
N ARG A 97 4.77 2.79 9.96
CA ARG A 97 5.64 2.35 11.06
C ARG A 97 4.88 2.07 12.37
N PRO A 98 3.97 2.93 12.86
CA PRO A 98 3.27 2.74 14.14
C PRO A 98 1.97 1.90 14.00
N ASP A 99 1.90 0.71 14.61
CA ASP A 99 0.84 -0.31 14.36
C ASP A 99 -0.36 -0.21 15.29
N GLY A 100 -0.22 0.48 16.43
CA GLY A 100 -1.25 0.57 17.46
C GLY A 100 -1.76 -0.77 17.99
N ALA A 101 -1.11 -1.87 17.63
CA ALA A 101 -1.50 -3.21 18.03
C ALA A 101 -1.07 -3.46 19.47
N TYR A 102 -1.93 -4.09 20.26
CA TYR A 102 -1.60 -4.61 21.58
C TYR A 102 -2.15 -6.01 21.74
N ASP A 103 -1.40 -6.83 22.48
CA ASP A 103 -1.79 -8.20 22.79
C ASP A 103 -2.82 -8.19 23.93
N VAL A 104 -3.84 -9.04 23.80
CA VAL A 104 -4.88 -9.22 24.82
C VAL A 104 -4.56 -10.49 25.60
N PRO A 105 -4.46 -10.44 26.94
CA PRO A 105 -4.16 -11.63 27.74
C PRO A 105 -5.15 -12.77 27.48
N GLY A 106 -4.62 -13.97 27.21
CA GLY A 106 -5.42 -15.18 26.97
C GLY A 106 -6.16 -15.19 25.63
N ARG A 107 -5.76 -14.37 24.65
CA ARG A 107 -6.34 -14.34 23.30
C ARG A 107 -5.25 -14.50 22.24
N GLY A 108 -5.55 -15.26 21.19
CA GLY A 108 -4.72 -15.46 20.00
C GLY A 108 -4.79 -14.32 18.97
N TYR A 109 -5.62 -13.31 19.23
CA TYR A 109 -5.76 -12.12 18.40
C TYR A 109 -5.25 -10.86 19.08
N LYS A 110 -4.94 -9.86 18.26
CA LYS A 110 -4.53 -8.52 18.72
C LYS A 110 -5.68 -7.54 18.60
N GLU A 111 -5.68 -6.55 19.48
CA GLU A 111 -6.56 -5.38 19.37
C GLU A 111 -5.73 -4.14 19.01
N TYR A 112 -6.41 -3.08 18.55
CA TYR A 112 -5.75 -1.92 17.96
C TYR A 112 -6.26 -0.64 18.60
N ARG A 113 -5.35 0.22 19.05
CA ARG A 113 -5.66 1.56 19.55
C ARG A 113 -5.48 2.60 18.47
N LEU A 114 -6.48 3.45 18.33
CA LEU A 114 -6.47 4.51 17.32
C LEU A 114 -5.29 5.48 17.47
N HIS A 115 -4.91 5.79 18.71
CA HIS A 115 -3.78 6.67 19.03
C HIS A 115 -2.40 6.07 18.71
N GLY A 116 -2.33 4.76 18.51
CA GLY A 116 -1.08 4.08 18.17
C GLY A 116 -0.74 4.10 16.68
N PHE A 117 -1.55 4.74 15.84
CA PHE A 117 -1.29 4.95 14.42
C PHE A 117 -0.76 6.36 14.12
N SER A 118 -0.17 6.55 12.94
CA SER A 118 0.37 7.84 12.53
C SER A 118 -0.74 8.89 12.41
N SER A 119 -0.44 10.12 12.85
CA SER A 119 -1.39 11.23 12.81
C SER A 119 -1.94 11.48 11.41
N TRP A 120 -1.09 11.34 10.38
CA TRP A 120 -1.49 11.50 9.00
C TRP A 120 -2.52 10.45 8.56
N LEU A 121 -2.24 9.16 8.81
CA LEU A 121 -3.15 8.08 8.41
C LEU A 121 -4.47 8.15 9.17
N ARG A 122 -4.39 8.44 10.47
CA ARG A 122 -5.57 8.65 11.32
C ARG A 122 -6.43 9.78 10.77
N ASN A 123 -5.90 10.98 10.61
CA ASN A 123 -6.69 12.14 10.22
C ASN A 123 -7.33 11.99 8.82
N HIS A 124 -6.66 11.30 7.91
CA HIS A 124 -7.16 11.10 6.56
C HIS A 124 -8.32 10.09 6.49
N VAL A 125 -8.26 9.02 7.30
CA VAL A 125 -9.26 7.94 7.31
C VAL A 125 -10.39 8.23 8.28
N THR A 126 -10.07 8.75 9.47
CA THR A 126 -11.04 8.96 10.56
C THR A 126 -11.60 10.38 10.64
N GLY A 127 -11.26 11.25 9.68
CA GLY A 127 -11.91 12.55 9.56
C GLY A 127 -13.43 12.39 9.46
N SER A 128 -14.19 13.25 10.14
CA SER A 128 -15.65 13.12 10.28
C SER A 128 -16.37 12.94 8.93
N GLY A 129 -16.02 13.74 7.92
CA GLY A 129 -16.59 13.64 6.58
C GLY A 129 -16.16 12.39 5.78
N SER A 130 -14.95 11.88 6.00
CA SER A 130 -14.47 10.65 5.35
C SER A 130 -15.13 9.42 5.96
N TRP A 131 -15.19 9.36 7.30
CA TRP A 131 -15.74 8.22 8.03
C TRP A 131 -17.23 8.01 7.75
N GLN A 132 -17.99 9.09 7.56
CA GLN A 132 -19.41 9.02 7.18
C GLN A 132 -19.66 8.27 5.87
N LYS A 133 -18.68 8.26 4.95
CA LYS A 133 -18.76 7.51 3.68
C LYS A 133 -18.25 6.08 3.83
N ILE A 134 -17.24 5.88 4.65
CA ILE A 134 -16.58 4.58 4.86
C ILE A 134 -17.48 3.64 5.68
N ARG A 135 -18.11 4.14 6.76
CA ARG A 135 -18.95 3.34 7.65
C ARG A 135 -20.04 2.52 6.95
N PRO A 136 -20.93 3.10 6.12
CA PRO A 136 -21.99 2.33 5.48
C PRO A 136 -21.43 1.29 4.50
N CYS A 137 -20.29 1.58 3.86
CA CYS A 137 -19.60 0.62 2.99
C CYS A 137 -19.04 -0.57 3.79
N LEU A 138 -18.46 -0.34 4.96
CA LEU A 138 -18.03 -1.41 5.87
C LEU A 138 -19.20 -2.22 6.40
N ALA A 139 -20.33 -1.57 6.72
CA ALA A 139 -21.53 -2.25 7.18
C ALA A 139 -22.16 -3.15 6.10
N ALA A 140 -22.07 -2.76 4.83
CA ALA A 140 -22.51 -3.57 3.71
C ALA A 140 -21.51 -4.69 3.32
N SER A 141 -20.31 -4.70 3.92
CA SER A 141 -19.29 -5.69 3.59
C SER A 141 -19.49 -7.01 4.36
N ASP A 142 -19.14 -8.13 3.74
CA ASP A 142 -19.25 -9.47 4.35
C ASP A 142 -18.15 -9.78 5.40
N VAL A 143 -17.44 -8.79 5.91
CA VAL A 143 -16.30 -9.02 6.81
C VAL A 143 -16.75 -9.64 8.14
N CYS A 144 -17.84 -9.12 8.71
CA CYS A 144 -18.37 -9.61 9.98
C CYS A 144 -19.24 -10.86 9.82
N SER A 145 -19.94 -11.01 8.69
CA SER A 145 -20.70 -12.23 8.40
C SER A 145 -19.77 -13.44 8.22
N LYS A 146 -18.64 -13.26 7.50
CA LYS A 146 -17.60 -14.29 7.35
C LYS A 146 -16.99 -14.70 8.67
N LEU A 147 -16.81 -13.77 9.61
CA LEU A 147 -16.26 -14.09 10.93
C LEU A 147 -17.11 -15.14 11.67
N THR A 148 -18.44 -15.02 11.59
CA THR A 148 -19.35 -16.00 12.20
C THR A 148 -19.35 -17.34 11.48
N GLN A 149 -19.09 -17.36 10.17
CA GLN A 149 -18.99 -18.58 9.37
C GLN A 149 -17.68 -19.33 9.60
N ASP A 150 -16.57 -18.59 9.68
CA ASP A 150 -15.22 -19.15 9.81
C ASP A 150 -14.93 -19.65 11.24
N TYR A 151 -15.56 -19.05 12.26
CA TYR A 151 -15.30 -19.35 13.67
C TYR A 151 -16.59 -19.69 14.42
N ILE A 152 -16.92 -20.99 14.46
CA ILE A 152 -18.17 -21.49 15.03
C ILE A 152 -18.08 -21.61 16.57
N THR A 153 -16.93 -22.05 17.08
CA THR A 153 -16.74 -22.30 18.52
C THR A 153 -15.96 -21.19 19.21
N ALA A 154 -16.22 -21.00 20.51
CA ALA A 154 -15.54 -20.00 21.33
C ALA A 154 -14.02 -20.22 21.36
N ASP A 155 -13.56 -21.48 21.49
CA ASP A 155 -12.14 -21.80 21.54
C ASP A 155 -11.44 -21.49 20.21
N GLN A 156 -12.08 -21.77 19.07
CA GLN A 156 -11.56 -21.38 17.76
C GLN A 156 -11.48 -19.86 17.63
N PHE A 157 -12.53 -19.15 18.05
CA PHE A 157 -12.55 -17.69 18.00
C PHE A 157 -11.45 -17.06 18.88
N PHE A 158 -11.27 -17.54 20.12
CA PHE A 158 -10.30 -16.97 21.04
C PHE A 158 -8.85 -17.34 20.74
N ASN A 159 -8.59 -18.48 20.11
CA ASN A 159 -7.23 -18.93 19.77
C ASN A 159 -6.79 -18.58 18.33
N SER A 160 -7.70 -18.06 17.51
CA SER A 160 -7.41 -17.72 16.12
C SER A 160 -6.85 -16.31 15.94
N HIS A 161 -6.12 -16.13 14.84
CA HIS A 161 -5.63 -14.83 14.40
C HIS A 161 -6.65 -14.17 13.46
N ILE A 162 -7.63 -13.47 14.04
CA ILE A 162 -8.60 -12.70 13.27
C ILE A 162 -7.96 -11.43 12.67
N SER A 163 -8.54 -10.94 11.56
CA SER A 163 -8.02 -9.73 10.91
C SER A 163 -8.21 -8.48 11.80
N PRO A 164 -7.39 -7.42 11.61
CA PRO A 164 -7.54 -6.18 12.36
C PRO A 164 -8.96 -5.60 12.26
N LEU A 165 -9.55 -5.66 11.07
CA LEU A 165 -10.91 -5.19 10.80
C LEU A 165 -11.97 -6.02 11.56
N GLN A 166 -11.85 -7.35 11.54
CA GLN A 166 -12.72 -8.22 12.31
C GLN A 166 -12.61 -7.95 13.83
N SER A 167 -11.37 -7.79 14.32
CA SER A 167 -11.12 -7.54 15.75
C SER A 167 -11.66 -6.20 16.25
N GLY A 168 -11.76 -5.19 15.37
CA GLY A 168 -12.15 -3.83 15.74
C GLY A 168 -13.60 -3.48 15.44
N CYS A 169 -14.20 -4.04 14.38
CA CYS A 169 -15.56 -3.69 13.95
C CYS A 169 -16.61 -4.72 14.33
N CYS A 170 -16.25 -6.01 14.35
CA CYS A 170 -17.21 -7.10 14.49
C CYS A 170 -17.38 -7.61 15.92
N LYS A 171 -16.57 -7.12 16.86
CA LYS A 171 -16.66 -7.46 18.29
C LYS A 171 -16.46 -6.22 19.16
N PRO A 172 -16.98 -6.18 20.39
CA PRO A 172 -16.68 -5.11 21.33
C PRO A 172 -15.23 -5.19 21.84
N PRO A 173 -14.67 -4.07 22.35
CA PRO A 173 -13.37 -4.09 23.01
C PRO A 173 -13.35 -5.08 24.20
N THR A 174 -12.28 -5.86 24.33
CA THR A 174 -12.19 -6.87 25.40
C THR A 174 -12.21 -6.22 26.80
N ALA A 175 -11.74 -4.96 26.92
CA ALA A 175 -11.75 -4.20 28.16
C ALA A 175 -13.16 -3.97 28.76
N CYS A 176 -14.19 -3.95 27.91
CA CYS A 176 -15.58 -3.77 28.33
C CYS A 176 -16.13 -4.98 29.12
N GLY A 177 -15.52 -6.16 28.97
CA GLY A 177 -15.93 -7.38 29.66
C GLY A 177 -17.33 -7.86 29.28
N TYR A 178 -17.70 -7.83 28.00
CA TYR A 178 -18.96 -8.44 27.56
C TYR A 178 -18.91 -9.97 27.63
N ASN A 179 -20.07 -10.59 27.86
CA ASN A 179 -20.23 -12.04 27.78
C ASN A 179 -20.35 -12.48 26.33
N TYR A 180 -19.56 -13.50 25.95
CA TYR A 180 -19.55 -14.08 24.62
C TYR A 180 -20.79 -14.95 24.40
N VAL A 181 -21.50 -14.72 23.30
CA VAL A 181 -22.57 -15.62 22.82
C VAL A 181 -22.17 -16.22 21.47
N ASN A 182 -21.79 -15.37 20.52
CA ASN A 182 -21.21 -15.76 19.24
C ASN A 182 -20.21 -14.67 18.79
N PRO A 183 -19.47 -14.85 17.67
CA PRO A 183 -18.39 -13.91 17.29
C PRO A 183 -18.82 -12.44 17.19
N ILE A 184 -20.08 -12.17 16.88
CA ILE A 184 -20.65 -10.84 16.66
C ILE A 184 -21.78 -10.45 17.63
N LEU A 185 -22.10 -11.32 18.59
CA LEU A 185 -23.18 -11.14 19.57
C LEU A 185 -22.61 -11.25 20.98
N TRP A 186 -22.75 -10.15 21.71
CA TRP A 186 -22.13 -9.98 23.02
C TRP A 186 -23.12 -9.29 23.97
N THR A 187 -23.24 -9.78 25.20
CA THR A 187 -24.26 -9.31 26.15
C THR A 187 -23.67 -8.91 27.49
N ASN A 188 -24.30 -7.94 28.15
CA ASN A 188 -24.01 -7.50 29.52
C ASN A 188 -22.52 -7.17 29.80
N PRO A 189 -22.07 -5.92 29.58
CA PRO A 189 -20.70 -5.53 29.90
C PRO A 189 -20.47 -5.53 31.41
N VAL A 190 -19.39 -6.17 31.86
CA VAL A 190 -18.94 -6.15 33.26
C VAL A 190 -18.29 -4.80 33.61
N ASN A 191 -17.66 -4.13 32.64
CA ASN A 191 -17.01 -2.84 32.86
C ASN A 191 -17.29 -1.85 31.71
N PRO A 192 -18.51 -1.27 31.65
CA PRO A 192 -18.90 -0.37 30.57
C PRO A 192 -18.12 0.96 30.55
N MET A 193 -17.43 1.31 31.65
CA MET A 193 -16.63 2.54 31.75
C MET A 193 -15.16 2.34 31.35
N ALA A 194 -14.73 1.12 30.98
CA ALA A 194 -13.35 0.83 30.64
C ALA A 194 -12.88 1.55 29.36
N ASP A 195 -13.79 1.73 28.39
CA ASP A 195 -13.54 2.39 27.12
C ASP A 195 -14.81 3.13 26.68
N SER A 196 -14.64 4.28 26.03
CA SER A 196 -15.74 5.01 25.40
C SER A 196 -16.51 4.16 24.36
N ASP A 197 -15.82 3.22 23.72
CA ASP A 197 -16.40 2.34 22.70
C ASP A 197 -17.36 1.30 23.29
N CYS A 198 -17.31 1.03 24.61
CA CYS A 198 -18.21 0.10 25.26
C CYS A 198 -19.69 0.52 25.11
N TYR A 199 -19.98 1.81 25.24
CA TYR A 199 -21.34 2.33 25.07
C TYR A 199 -21.79 2.42 23.61
N LEU A 200 -20.84 2.37 22.67
CA LEU A 200 -21.11 2.46 21.22
C LEU A 200 -21.37 1.10 20.58
N TRP A 201 -21.04 0.01 21.26
CA TRP A 201 -21.30 -1.35 20.77
C TRP A 201 -22.81 -1.62 20.62
N ASN A 202 -23.20 -2.18 19.49
CA ASN A 202 -24.56 -2.65 19.24
C ASN A 202 -24.53 -4.07 18.63
N ASN A 203 -25.49 -4.92 18.99
CA ASN A 203 -25.63 -6.27 18.43
C ASN A 203 -26.37 -6.30 17.08
N ASP A 204 -26.94 -5.17 16.65
CA ASP A 204 -27.50 -5.02 15.31
C ASP A 204 -26.40 -5.12 14.25
N GLN A 205 -26.60 -6.01 13.28
CA GLN A 205 -25.64 -6.38 12.22
C GLN A 205 -25.24 -5.19 11.35
N ASN A 206 -26.15 -4.23 11.18
CA ASN A 206 -25.91 -3.03 10.38
C ASN A 206 -25.21 -1.91 11.17
N GLN A 207 -25.08 -2.05 12.49
CA GLN A 207 -24.50 -1.02 13.36
C GLN A 207 -23.18 -1.45 14.00
N LEU A 208 -23.13 -2.66 14.57
CA LEU A 208 -21.98 -3.28 15.25
C LEU A 208 -21.11 -2.22 15.98
N CYS A 209 -19.78 -2.32 15.88
CA CYS A 209 -18.87 -1.29 16.35
C CYS A 209 -18.45 -0.31 15.23
N TYR A 210 -19.23 -0.13 14.16
CA TYR A 210 -18.79 0.69 13.01
C TYR A 210 -18.61 2.18 13.34
N ASN A 211 -19.08 2.66 14.49
CA ASN A 211 -18.80 4.02 14.98
C ASN A 211 -17.65 4.10 16.00
N CYS A 212 -17.16 2.96 16.48
CA CYS A 212 -16.14 2.86 17.51
C CYS A 212 -14.77 3.32 17.01
N ASN A 213 -13.93 3.78 17.93
CA ASN A 213 -12.51 4.02 17.68
C ASN A 213 -11.75 2.72 17.43
N ALA A 214 -12.19 1.60 18.02
CA ALA A 214 -11.70 0.26 17.76
C ALA A 214 -11.88 -0.15 16.30
N CYS A 215 -13.03 0.15 15.68
CA CYS A 215 -13.26 -0.17 14.27
C CYS A 215 -12.42 0.70 13.33
N LYS A 216 -12.31 2.00 13.64
CA LYS A 216 -11.39 2.90 12.94
C LYS A 216 -9.95 2.40 13.02
N ALA A 217 -9.50 1.99 14.21
CA ALA A 217 -8.17 1.42 14.41
C ALA A 217 -7.99 0.08 13.68
N GLY A 218 -9.03 -0.77 13.64
CA GLY A 218 -9.05 -2.01 12.88
C GLY A 218 -8.89 -1.78 11.38
N LEU A 219 -9.59 -0.78 10.82
CA LEU A 219 -9.43 -0.39 9.41
C LEU A 219 -8.01 0.11 9.14
N LEU A 220 -7.47 0.98 10.00
CA LEU A 220 -6.09 1.47 9.87
C LEU A 220 -5.07 0.33 9.91
N GLY A 221 -5.27 -0.65 10.80
CA GLY A 221 -4.44 -1.85 10.89
C GLY A 221 -4.50 -2.70 9.63
N ASN A 222 -5.70 -2.88 9.06
CA ASN A 222 -5.87 -3.63 7.82
C ASN A 222 -5.22 -2.93 6.62
N LEU A 223 -5.50 -1.63 6.46
CA LEU A 223 -4.88 -0.79 5.44
C LEU A 223 -3.35 -0.84 5.52
N ARG A 224 -2.78 -0.65 6.71
CA ARG A 224 -1.33 -0.75 6.94
C ARG A 224 -0.77 -2.10 6.49
N LYS A 225 -1.45 -3.20 6.81
CA LYS A 225 -0.99 -4.56 6.46
C LYS A 225 -0.96 -4.74 4.95
N GLU A 226 -2.01 -4.33 4.25
CA GLU A 226 -2.08 -4.42 2.79
C GLU A 226 -1.09 -3.46 2.11
N TRP A 227 -0.91 -2.26 2.64
CA TRP A 227 0.09 -1.30 2.17
C TRP A 227 1.51 -1.82 2.30
N ARG A 228 1.85 -2.50 3.41
CA ARG A 228 3.17 -3.12 3.57
C ARG A 228 3.43 -4.20 2.52
N LYS A 229 2.43 -5.01 2.15
CA LYS A 229 2.57 -5.99 1.07
C LYS A 229 2.83 -5.31 -0.28
N ALA A 230 2.07 -4.26 -0.61
CA ALA A 230 2.31 -3.47 -1.82
C ALA A 230 3.69 -2.78 -1.81
N ASN A 231 4.11 -2.28 -0.64
CA ASN A 231 5.41 -1.63 -0.47
C ASN A 231 6.58 -2.58 -0.70
N ILE A 232 6.45 -3.86 -0.33
CA ILE A 232 7.47 -4.89 -0.64
C ILE A 232 7.65 -5.02 -2.15
N ILE A 233 6.56 -5.08 -2.92
CA ILE A 233 6.60 -5.15 -4.39
C ILE A 233 7.27 -3.89 -4.95
N LEU A 234 6.93 -2.71 -4.40
CA LEU A 234 7.51 -1.44 -4.82
C LEU A 234 9.03 -1.37 -4.54
N ILE A 235 9.50 -1.89 -3.40
CA ILE A 235 10.93 -1.98 -3.07
C ILE A 235 11.67 -2.81 -4.12
N VAL A 236 11.15 -4.00 -4.44
CA VAL A 236 11.75 -4.89 -5.45
C VAL A 236 11.84 -4.17 -6.81
N ALA A 237 10.78 -3.47 -7.21
CA ALA A 237 10.77 -2.75 -8.48
C ALA A 237 11.77 -1.57 -8.50
N VAL A 238 11.89 -0.81 -7.41
CA VAL A 238 12.88 0.28 -7.30
C VAL A 238 14.30 -0.25 -7.38
N VAL A 239 14.60 -1.39 -6.74
CA VAL A 239 15.92 -2.03 -6.85
C VAL A 239 16.22 -2.35 -8.32
N VAL A 240 15.30 -3.01 -9.03
CA VAL A 240 15.47 -3.32 -10.46
C VAL A 240 15.69 -2.05 -11.29
N LEU A 241 14.91 -0.99 -11.06
CA LEU A 241 15.04 0.28 -11.78
C LEU A 241 16.41 0.96 -11.53
N ILE A 242 16.95 0.88 -10.31
CA ILE A 242 18.29 1.39 -9.99
C ILE A 242 19.36 0.62 -10.76
N TRP A 243 19.27 -0.71 -10.81
CA TRP A 243 20.19 -1.55 -11.60
C TRP A 243 20.16 -1.19 -13.09
N VAL A 244 18.96 -1.08 -13.66
CA VAL A 244 18.75 -0.66 -15.06
C VAL A 244 19.32 0.74 -15.30
N TYR A 245 19.11 1.68 -14.39
CA TYR A 245 19.63 3.05 -14.47
C TYR A 245 21.16 3.09 -14.47
N VAL A 246 21.82 2.33 -13.60
CA VAL A 246 23.30 2.25 -13.55
C VAL A 246 23.86 1.71 -14.88
N ILE A 247 23.24 0.65 -15.44
CA ILE A 247 23.65 0.10 -16.74
C ILE A 247 23.43 1.14 -17.84
N ALA A 248 22.29 1.83 -17.86
CA ALA A 248 21.99 2.87 -18.84
C ALA A 248 23.00 4.04 -18.77
N CYS A 249 23.37 4.49 -17.56
CA CYS A 249 24.41 5.50 -17.35
C CYS A 249 25.78 5.02 -17.84
N SER A 250 26.14 3.76 -17.58
CA SER A 250 27.41 3.19 -18.05
C SER A 250 27.48 3.12 -19.59
N ALA A 251 26.38 2.71 -20.23
CA ALA A 251 26.27 2.65 -21.68
C ALA A 251 26.34 4.04 -22.31
N PHE A 252 25.67 5.04 -21.72
CA PHE A 252 25.74 6.43 -22.17
C PHE A 252 27.15 7.00 -22.05
N ARG A 253 27.82 6.76 -20.91
CA ARG A 253 29.19 7.23 -20.69
C ARG A 253 30.16 6.62 -21.71
N ASN A 254 30.05 5.31 -21.97
CA ASN A 254 30.86 4.66 -23.00
C ASN A 254 30.64 5.27 -24.39
N ALA A 255 29.37 5.47 -24.80
CA ALA A 255 29.05 6.09 -26.09
C ALA A 255 29.60 7.53 -26.20
N GLN A 256 29.54 8.32 -25.12
CA GLN A 256 30.12 9.67 -25.12
C GLN A 256 31.65 9.65 -25.23
N THR A 257 32.30 8.65 -24.64
CA THR A 257 33.76 8.47 -24.70
C THR A 257 34.20 8.08 -26.11
N GLU A 258 33.50 7.14 -26.77
CA GLU A 258 33.75 6.80 -28.18
C GLU A 258 33.61 8.03 -29.09
N ASN A 259 32.55 8.83 -28.93
CA ASN A 259 32.36 10.05 -29.73
C ASN A 259 33.47 11.10 -29.51
N LEU A 260 34.07 11.16 -28.31
CA LEU A 260 35.22 12.01 -28.04
C LEU A 260 36.48 11.47 -28.70
N PHE A 261 36.72 10.16 -28.64
CA PHE A 261 37.84 9.50 -29.31
C PHE A 261 37.76 9.63 -30.83
N ASP A 262 36.57 9.45 -31.44
CA ASP A 262 36.39 9.61 -32.88
C ASP A 262 36.66 11.06 -33.32
N ARG A 263 36.17 12.07 -32.58
CA ARG A 263 36.51 13.48 -32.84
C ARG A 263 38.00 13.76 -32.71
N TYR A 264 38.66 13.18 -31.72
CA TYR A 264 40.10 13.32 -31.54
C TYR A 264 40.88 12.67 -32.70
N LYS A 265 40.40 11.53 -33.19
CA LYS A 265 41.01 10.76 -34.29
C LYS A 265 40.79 11.38 -35.66
N GLN A 266 39.69 12.10 -35.86
CA GLN A 266 39.40 12.79 -37.12
C GLN A 266 40.21 14.07 -37.33
N GLY A 267 40.88 14.58 -36.29
CA GLY A 267 41.74 15.77 -36.38
C GLY A 267 40.95 17.05 -36.66
N TRP A 268 41.40 18.17 -36.11
CA TRP A 268 40.97 19.48 -36.60
C TRP A 268 41.55 19.65 -38.01
N VAL A 269 40.73 19.44 -39.04
CA VAL A 269 40.97 19.99 -40.39
C VAL A 269 40.33 21.37 -40.45
#